data_AF-A0A3C0FIS9-F1
#
_entry.id   AF-A0A3C0FIS9-F1
#
_cell.length_a   1.000
_cell.length_b   1.000
_cell.length_c   1.000
_cell.angle_alpha   90.00
_cell.angle_beta   90.00
_cell.angle_gamma   90.00
#
_symmetry.space_group_name_H-M   'P 1'
#
loop_
_entity.id
_entity.type
_entity.pdbx_description
1 polymer ?
#
loop_
_entity_poly.entity_id
_entity_poly.type
_entity_poly.pdbx_seq_one_letter_code
_entity_poly.pdbx_strand_id
1 'polypeptide(L)'
;PRLVVLAERNIKSLSPEHARHFEPVHGSVSLVDTDEAREKVGKTDVVIACIPQVGEPSDERLTAFREAQSIELAEGAGDEAEDHIAHYYPWSLFDDYPYNSVGLGLNEALMRRIREHAPKAELVMNFGCRIGTEIICECFEANGYKPEKIASKIVLQHAGTDISFFVMLEKALSGTGLEKQLVCKFYGDPEGKQPLSATKAQELINKDPNVPLYHEVAVIRGVPV
;
A
#
# COMPACT_ATOMS: atom_id res chain seq x y z
N PRO A 1 7.98 -4.96 15.06
CA PRO A 1 8.16 -3.59 15.62
C PRO A 1 7.54 -2.57 14.65
N ARG A 2 6.83 -1.54 15.14
CA ARG A 2 6.19 -0.52 14.27
C ARG A 2 7.27 0.24 13.45
N LEU A 3 6.92 0.66 12.23
CA LEU A 3 7.89 1.27 11.31
C LEU A 3 8.57 2.51 11.90
N VAL A 4 7.82 3.37 12.60
CA VAL A 4 8.36 4.58 13.25
C VAL A 4 9.48 4.25 14.24
N VAL A 5 9.33 3.18 15.02
CA VAL A 5 10.34 2.72 16.00
C VAL A 5 11.58 2.18 15.29
N LEU A 6 11.38 1.45 14.18
CA LEU A 6 12.50 0.97 13.36
C LEU A 6 13.23 2.12 12.67
N ALA A 7 12.51 3.08 12.11
CA ALA A 7 13.06 4.27 11.45
C ALA A 7 13.88 5.10 12.43
N GLU A 8 13.34 5.36 13.63
CA GLU A 8 14.08 6.03 14.70
C GLU A 8 15.35 5.30 15.11
N ARG A 9 15.25 3.99 15.34
CA ARG A 9 16.41 3.20 15.75
C ARG A 9 17.47 3.22 14.64
N ASN A 10 17.04 3.09 13.39
CA ASN A 10 17.93 3.08 12.25
C ASN A 10 18.58 4.44 12.03
N ILE A 11 17.86 5.56 12.11
CA ILE A 11 18.47 6.88 11.93
C ILE A 11 19.45 7.20 13.07
N LYS A 12 19.10 6.86 14.32
CA LYS A 12 20.00 6.99 15.48
C LYS A 12 21.27 6.14 15.33
N SER A 13 21.18 4.98 14.68
CA SER A 13 22.31 4.05 14.53
C SER A 13 23.14 4.28 13.28
N LEU A 14 22.51 4.61 12.15
CA LEU A 14 23.13 4.65 10.83
C LEU A 14 23.52 6.07 10.43
N SER A 15 22.85 7.08 10.99
CA SER A 15 23.12 8.48 10.68
C SER A 15 22.83 9.39 11.89
N PRO A 16 23.62 9.26 12.98
CA PRO A 16 23.38 9.99 14.23
C PRO A 16 23.32 11.52 14.05
N GLU A 17 24.10 12.06 13.12
CA GLU A 17 24.15 13.48 12.79
C GLU A 17 22.83 14.03 12.20
N HIS A 18 22.06 13.18 11.52
CA HIS A 18 20.75 13.54 10.96
C HIS A 18 19.59 13.21 11.90
N ALA A 19 19.80 12.41 12.95
CA ALA A 19 18.75 12.01 13.89
C ALA A 19 18.06 13.20 14.57
N ARG A 20 18.75 14.33 14.75
CA ARG A 20 18.17 15.58 15.31
C ARG A 20 17.15 16.26 14.40
N HIS A 21 17.12 15.92 13.11
CA HIS A 21 16.19 16.44 12.12
C HIS A 21 15.02 15.48 11.85
N PHE A 22 15.03 14.31 12.51
CA PHE A 22 13.98 13.30 12.36
C PHE A 22 12.94 13.46 13.46
N GLU A 23 11.74 13.89 13.08
CA GLU A 23 10.61 14.04 13.98
C GLU A 23 9.59 12.91 13.75
N PRO A 24 9.67 11.80 14.51
CA PRO A 24 8.75 10.68 14.35
C PRO A 24 7.33 11.05 14.77
N VAL A 25 6.36 10.71 13.93
CA VAL A 25 4.94 10.76 14.28
C VAL A 25 4.52 9.38 14.80
N HIS A 26 4.20 9.30 16.10
CA HIS A 26 3.82 8.07 16.77
C HIS A 26 2.31 7.91 16.92
N GLY A 27 1.82 6.68 16.76
CA GLY A 27 0.43 6.32 17.03
C GLY A 27 -0.52 6.61 15.88
N SER A 28 -1.82 6.60 16.19
CA SER A 28 -2.94 6.82 15.25
C SER A 28 -3.12 8.32 14.98
N VAL A 29 -2.07 8.97 14.48
CA VAL A 29 -2.04 10.42 14.25
C VAL A 29 -2.31 10.69 12.79
N SER A 30 -3.36 11.46 12.53
CA SER A 30 -3.57 12.03 11.21
C SER A 30 -2.54 13.12 10.94
N LEU A 31 -1.80 12.98 9.85
CA LEU A 31 -0.79 13.95 9.41
C LEU A 31 -1.40 15.30 9.02
N VAL A 32 -2.72 15.40 8.81
CA VAL A 32 -3.33 16.64 8.28
C VAL A 32 -4.73 16.96 8.82
N ASP A 33 -5.35 16.11 9.64
CA ASP A 33 -6.74 16.37 10.07
C ASP A 33 -6.83 17.45 11.17
N THR A 34 -5.72 17.76 11.85
CA THR A 34 -5.67 18.82 12.88
C THR A 34 -4.91 20.06 12.39
N ASP A 35 -5.25 21.24 12.90
CA ASP A 35 -4.53 22.48 12.57
C ASP A 35 -3.05 22.42 12.92
N GLU A 36 -2.71 21.79 14.06
CA GLU A 36 -1.33 21.58 14.48
C GLU A 36 -0.57 20.68 13.49
N ALA A 37 -1.19 19.59 13.03
CA ALA A 37 -0.59 18.69 12.06
C ALA A 37 -0.42 19.38 10.69
N ARG A 38 -1.42 20.16 10.25
CA ARG A 38 -1.33 20.98 9.03
C ARG A 38 -0.19 21.98 9.08
N GLU A 39 0.01 22.66 10.22
CA GLU A 39 1.10 23.62 10.37
C GLU A 39 2.47 22.93 10.28
N LYS A 40 2.61 21.75 10.89
CA LYS A 40 3.85 20.95 10.83
C LYS A 40 4.12 20.46 9.40
N VAL A 41 3.10 19.87 8.75
CA VAL A 41 3.23 19.40 7.36
C VAL A 41 3.61 20.55 6.44
N GLY A 42 3.03 21.75 6.60
CA GLY A 42 3.35 22.90 5.75
C GLY A 42 4.79 23.40 5.81
N LYS A 43 5.58 22.98 6.81
CA LYS A 43 7.01 23.29 6.96
C LYS A 43 7.92 22.11 6.56
N THR A 44 7.34 21.02 6.06
CA THR A 44 8.05 19.77 5.78
C THR A 44 8.60 19.76 4.35
N ASP A 45 9.88 19.44 4.20
CA ASP A 45 10.52 19.26 2.89
C ASP A 45 10.30 17.86 2.31
N VAL A 46 10.21 16.85 3.17
CA VAL A 46 10.07 15.44 2.77
C VAL A 46 9.12 14.72 3.73
N VAL A 47 8.10 14.08 3.18
CA VAL A 47 7.22 13.17 3.91
C VAL A 47 7.62 11.72 3.60
N ILE A 48 7.81 10.91 4.65
CA ILE A 48 8.13 9.48 4.52
C ILE A 48 6.96 8.68 5.09
N ALA A 49 6.38 7.79 4.30
CA ALA A 49 5.18 7.04 4.71
C ALA A 49 5.21 5.57 4.26
N CYS A 50 4.53 4.73 5.04
CA CYS A 50 4.26 3.34 4.71
C CYS A 50 2.79 3.11 4.99
N ILE A 51 1.98 3.17 3.94
CA ILE A 51 0.54 3.09 4.05
C ILE A 51 0.09 1.75 3.46
N PRO A 52 -0.79 1.01 4.15
CA PRO A 52 -1.30 -0.24 3.65
C PRO A 52 -2.07 -0.09 2.33
N GLN A 53 -2.13 -1.18 1.58
CA GLN A 53 -2.79 -1.26 0.27
C GLN A 53 -4.07 -2.10 0.33
N VAL A 54 -4.93 -1.87 1.33
CA VAL A 54 -6.10 -2.71 1.61
C VAL A 54 -7.31 -1.87 2.04
N GLY A 55 -8.51 -2.34 1.68
CA GLY A 55 -9.76 -1.83 2.22
C GLY A 55 -10.02 -2.36 3.64
N GLU A 56 -10.94 -1.71 4.36
CA GLU A 56 -11.39 -2.14 5.68
C GLU A 56 -12.02 -3.54 5.62
N PRO A 57 -11.48 -4.58 6.31
CA PRO A 57 -11.95 -5.95 6.17
C PRO A 57 -13.42 -6.17 6.56
N SER A 58 -13.94 -5.35 7.48
CA SER A 58 -15.31 -5.40 7.98
C SER A 58 -16.29 -4.52 7.18
N ASP A 59 -15.82 -3.84 6.13
CA ASP A 59 -16.70 -3.02 5.30
C ASP A 59 -17.74 -3.87 4.55
N GLU A 60 -19.02 -3.48 4.64
CA GLU A 60 -20.14 -4.23 4.07
C GLU A 60 -20.06 -4.32 2.54
N ARG A 61 -19.56 -3.29 1.86
CA ARG A 61 -19.46 -3.26 0.39
C ARG A 61 -18.27 -4.09 -0.09
N LEU A 62 -17.14 -4.02 0.61
CA LEU A 62 -16.01 -4.93 0.34
C LEU A 62 -16.44 -6.40 0.55
N THR A 63 -17.18 -6.66 1.63
CA THR A 63 -17.75 -8.00 1.91
C THR A 63 -18.67 -8.46 0.78
N ALA A 64 -19.63 -7.63 0.37
CA ALA A 64 -20.55 -7.95 -0.72
C ALA A 64 -19.82 -8.20 -2.05
N PHE A 65 -18.78 -7.41 -2.36
CA PHE A 65 -17.99 -7.60 -3.59
C PHE A 65 -17.19 -8.91 -3.54
N ARG A 66 -16.58 -9.23 -2.40
CA ARG A 66 -15.88 -10.50 -2.18
C ARG A 66 -16.82 -11.71 -2.34
N GLU A 67 -18.01 -11.64 -1.75
CA GLU A 67 -19.05 -12.68 -1.87
C GLU A 67 -19.51 -12.85 -3.32
N ALA A 68 -19.72 -11.75 -4.04
CA ALA A 68 -20.08 -11.78 -5.46
C ALA A 68 -19.01 -12.45 -6.33
N GLN A 69 -17.74 -12.38 -5.95
CA GLN A 69 -16.63 -13.05 -6.64
C GLN A 69 -16.33 -14.46 -6.12
N SER A 70 -17.12 -14.98 -5.16
CA SER A 70 -16.93 -16.28 -4.52
C SER A 70 -15.51 -16.47 -3.99
N ILE A 71 -15.04 -15.50 -3.20
CA ILE A 71 -13.71 -15.50 -2.59
C ILE A 71 -13.83 -15.68 -1.07
N GLU A 72 -13.14 -16.68 -0.53
CA GLU A 72 -13.03 -16.88 0.92
C GLU A 72 -11.87 -16.07 1.48
N LEU A 73 -12.03 -15.53 2.70
CA LEU A 73 -10.95 -14.89 3.44
C LEU A 73 -10.00 -15.94 3.99
N ALA A 74 -8.71 -15.65 4.02
CA ALA A 74 -7.74 -16.47 4.76
C ALA A 74 -8.07 -16.48 6.27
N GLU A 75 -7.70 -17.56 6.95
CA GLU A 75 -7.85 -17.68 8.41
C GLU A 75 -7.09 -16.53 9.11
N GLY A 76 -7.78 -15.80 10.00
CA GLY A 76 -7.24 -14.61 10.69
C GLY A 76 -7.28 -13.30 9.90
N ALA A 77 -7.71 -13.29 8.62
CA ALA A 77 -7.82 -12.05 7.83
C ALA A 77 -8.96 -11.12 8.30
N GLY A 78 -9.88 -11.62 9.13
CA GLY A 78 -10.93 -10.84 9.77
C GLY A 78 -10.55 -10.22 11.11
N ASP A 79 -9.34 -10.52 11.64
CA ASP A 79 -8.89 -9.95 12.91
C ASP A 79 -8.42 -8.51 12.70
N GLU A 80 -9.13 -7.55 13.30
CA GLU A 80 -8.73 -6.14 13.26
C GLU A 80 -7.37 -5.95 13.94
N ALA A 81 -6.41 -5.36 13.22
CA ALA A 81 -5.15 -4.94 13.81
C ALA A 81 -5.40 -3.83 14.86
N GLU A 82 -4.61 -3.80 15.94
CA GLU A 82 -4.72 -2.84 17.05
C GLU A 82 -4.65 -1.35 16.66
N ASP A 83 -4.42 -1.00 15.38
CA ASP A 83 -4.25 0.36 14.86
C ASP A 83 -5.21 0.66 13.67
N HIS A 84 -6.44 0.15 13.73
CA HIS A 84 -7.45 0.23 12.67
C HIS A 84 -7.64 1.63 12.04
N ILE A 85 -7.57 2.71 12.82
CA ILE A 85 -7.78 4.10 12.38
C ILE A 85 -6.77 4.56 11.33
N ALA A 86 -5.53 4.02 11.36
CA ALA A 86 -4.45 4.46 10.47
C ALA A 86 -4.30 3.59 9.20
N HIS A 87 -4.97 2.45 9.15
CA HIS A 87 -4.67 1.40 8.15
C HIS A 87 -5.80 1.11 7.17
N TYR A 88 -7.00 1.62 7.41
CA TYR A 88 -8.15 1.30 6.58
C TYR A 88 -8.94 2.55 6.23
N TYR A 89 -9.50 2.55 5.03
CA TYR A 89 -10.33 3.63 4.55
C TYR A 89 -11.80 3.23 4.62
N PRO A 90 -12.70 4.11 5.11
CA PRO A 90 -14.13 3.83 5.05
C PRO A 90 -14.57 3.85 3.59
N TRP A 91 -15.24 2.79 3.13
CA TRP A 91 -15.69 2.68 1.74
C TRP A 91 -16.68 3.77 1.34
N SER A 92 -17.33 4.43 2.30
CA SER A 92 -18.22 5.57 2.04
C SER A 92 -17.56 6.70 1.25
N LEU A 93 -16.23 6.80 1.29
CA LEU A 93 -15.45 7.82 0.61
C LEU A 93 -14.77 7.26 -0.66
N PHE A 94 -15.14 6.07 -1.13
CA PHE A 94 -14.56 5.40 -2.30
C PHE A 94 -14.58 6.29 -3.55
N ASP A 95 -15.69 6.99 -3.78
CA ASP A 95 -15.89 7.83 -4.97
C ASP A 95 -14.97 9.07 -4.98
N ASP A 96 -14.49 9.51 -3.81
CA ASP A 96 -13.57 10.64 -3.70
C ASP A 96 -12.12 10.25 -4.06
N TYR A 97 -11.80 8.94 -4.02
CA TYR A 97 -10.46 8.39 -4.19
C TYR A 97 -10.47 7.18 -5.14
N PRO A 98 -10.45 7.41 -6.48
CA PRO A 98 -10.62 6.35 -7.49
C PRO A 98 -9.56 5.25 -7.40
N TYR A 99 -8.37 5.53 -6.87
CA TYR A 99 -7.33 4.51 -6.67
C TYR A 99 -7.66 3.51 -5.55
N ASN A 100 -8.75 3.71 -4.79
CA ASN A 100 -9.32 2.67 -3.92
C ASN A 100 -9.69 1.40 -4.69
N SER A 101 -10.11 1.53 -5.95
CA SER A 101 -10.43 0.38 -6.81
C SER A 101 -9.28 -0.63 -6.95
N VAL A 102 -8.05 -0.21 -6.70
CA VAL A 102 -6.83 -1.04 -6.73
C VAL A 102 -6.09 -1.08 -5.39
N GLY A 103 -6.76 -0.67 -4.30
CA GLY A 103 -6.21 -0.71 -2.95
C GLY A 103 -5.24 0.43 -2.63
N LEU A 104 -5.23 1.51 -3.41
CA LEU A 104 -4.29 2.62 -3.25
C LEU A 104 -4.92 3.90 -2.66
N GLY A 105 -6.21 3.93 -2.31
CA GLY A 105 -6.86 5.21 -1.97
C GLY A 105 -6.39 5.86 -0.67
N LEU A 106 -5.86 5.13 0.32
CA LEU A 106 -5.18 5.78 1.46
C LEU A 106 -3.90 6.51 1.03
N ASN A 107 -3.19 5.93 0.05
CA ASN A 107 -1.99 6.55 -0.53
C ASN A 107 -2.40 7.80 -1.32
N GLU A 108 -3.45 7.72 -2.12
CA GLU A 108 -4.02 8.85 -2.84
C GLU A 108 -4.48 9.97 -1.88
N ALA A 109 -5.19 9.62 -0.81
CA ALA A 109 -5.64 10.56 0.19
C ALA A 109 -4.48 11.31 0.84
N LEU A 110 -3.44 10.58 1.25
CA LEU A 110 -2.23 11.19 1.78
C LEU A 110 -1.58 12.12 0.76
N MET A 111 -1.41 11.68 -0.49
CA MET A 111 -0.83 12.51 -1.56
C MET A 111 -1.60 13.82 -1.74
N ARG A 112 -2.93 13.76 -1.92
CA ARG A 112 -3.76 14.96 -2.11
C ARG A 112 -3.65 15.93 -0.93
N ARG A 113 -3.72 15.41 0.29
CA ARG A 113 -3.61 16.20 1.53
C ARG A 113 -2.23 16.86 1.68
N ILE A 114 -1.15 16.15 1.31
CA ILE A 114 0.19 16.75 1.28
C ILE A 114 0.27 17.83 0.20
N ARG A 115 -0.30 17.62 -0.99
CA ARG A 115 -0.34 18.66 -2.04
C ARG A 115 -1.04 19.93 -1.57
N GLU A 116 -2.13 19.80 -0.81
CA GLU A 116 -2.88 20.93 -0.28
C GLU A 116 -2.09 21.72 0.77
N HIS A 117 -1.40 21.03 1.69
CA HIS A 117 -0.78 21.68 2.85
C HIS A 117 0.74 21.90 2.72
N ALA A 118 1.42 21.11 1.90
CA ALA A 118 2.86 21.15 1.65
C ALA A 118 3.17 20.91 0.16
N PRO A 119 2.78 21.81 -0.75
CA PRO A 119 2.88 21.63 -2.21
C PRO A 119 4.32 21.53 -2.74
N LYS A 120 5.34 21.73 -1.90
CA LYS A 120 6.76 21.59 -2.28
C LYS A 120 7.41 20.35 -1.67
N ALA A 121 6.70 19.63 -0.79
CA ALA A 121 7.25 18.48 -0.11
C ALA A 121 7.41 17.30 -1.07
N GLU A 122 8.58 16.67 -1.05
CA GLU A 122 8.76 15.36 -1.66
C GLU A 122 8.04 14.29 -0.84
N LEU A 123 7.65 13.21 -1.51
CA LEU A 123 6.98 12.08 -0.86
C LEU A 123 7.78 10.81 -1.10
N VAL A 124 8.19 10.12 -0.05
CA VAL A 124 8.90 8.84 -0.14
C VAL A 124 8.06 7.76 0.50
N MET A 125 7.59 6.79 -0.29
CA MET A 125 6.74 5.71 0.21
C MET A 125 7.21 4.34 -0.21
N ASN A 126 7.06 3.36 0.69
CA ASN A 126 7.30 1.96 0.37
C ASN A 126 5.99 1.21 0.09
N PHE A 127 6.02 0.32 -0.89
CA PHE A 127 4.87 -0.43 -1.37
C PHE A 127 5.20 -1.91 -1.47
N GLY A 128 4.18 -2.76 -1.29
CA GLY A 128 4.28 -4.19 -1.56
C GLY A 128 4.10 -4.56 -3.04
N CYS A 129 4.04 -3.58 -3.95
CA CYS A 129 3.95 -3.71 -5.43
C CYS A 129 3.10 -4.86 -6.03
N ARG A 130 2.17 -5.46 -5.28
CA ARG A 130 1.31 -6.57 -5.73
C ARG A 130 0.36 -6.14 -6.83
N ILE A 131 -0.07 -4.87 -6.85
CA ILE A 131 -0.85 -4.32 -7.97
C ILE A 131 0.03 -3.88 -9.17
N GLY A 132 1.36 -4.00 -9.07
CA GLY A 132 2.30 -3.56 -10.10
C GLY A 132 2.86 -2.16 -9.84
N THR A 133 4.15 -1.97 -10.15
CA THR A 133 4.82 -0.67 -9.96
C THR A 133 4.23 0.40 -10.88
N GLU A 134 3.74 0.01 -12.06
CA GLU A 134 3.18 0.91 -13.07
C GLU A 134 1.95 1.66 -12.52
N ILE A 135 0.98 0.94 -11.96
CA ILE A 135 -0.22 1.52 -11.35
C ILE A 135 0.14 2.40 -10.14
N ILE A 136 1.18 2.04 -9.37
CA ILE A 136 1.68 2.90 -8.27
C ILE A 136 2.20 4.21 -8.84
N CYS A 137 3.04 4.17 -9.87
CA CYS A 137 3.57 5.37 -10.50
C CYS A 137 2.45 6.24 -11.09
N GLU A 138 1.45 5.65 -11.75
CA GLU A 138 0.27 6.36 -12.25
C GLU A 138 -0.48 7.08 -11.11
N CYS A 139 -0.61 6.44 -9.93
CA CYS A 139 -1.19 7.07 -8.75
C CYS A 139 -0.41 8.31 -8.31
N PHE A 140 0.93 8.30 -8.34
CA PHE A 140 1.74 9.48 -8.05
C PHE A 140 1.51 10.58 -9.10
N GLU A 141 1.54 10.23 -10.38
CA GLU A 141 1.36 11.17 -11.49
C GLU A 141 0.01 11.86 -11.44
N ALA A 142 -1.07 11.10 -11.20
CA ALA A 142 -2.42 11.62 -11.05
C ALA A 142 -2.56 12.62 -9.89
N ASN A 143 -1.66 12.55 -8.90
CA ASN A 143 -1.68 13.41 -7.71
C ASN A 143 -0.56 14.46 -7.71
N GLY A 144 0.00 14.80 -8.88
CA GLY A 144 0.91 15.94 -9.04
C GLY A 144 2.34 15.65 -8.61
N TYR A 145 2.77 14.40 -8.70
CA TYR A 145 4.14 13.98 -8.44
C TYR A 145 4.75 13.30 -9.66
N LYS A 146 6.05 13.51 -9.88
CA LYS A 146 6.87 12.70 -10.76
C LYS A 146 7.46 11.53 -9.96
N PRO A 147 7.06 10.27 -10.20
CA PRO A 147 7.56 9.13 -9.46
C PRO A 147 8.94 8.68 -9.93
N GLU A 148 9.75 8.22 -8.99
CA GLU A 148 11.05 7.60 -9.19
C GLU A 148 11.17 6.38 -8.26
N LYS A 149 11.34 5.18 -8.82
CA LYS A 149 11.64 3.98 -8.02
C LYS A 149 13.10 3.99 -7.60
N ILE A 150 13.35 4.36 -6.34
CA ILE A 150 14.71 4.54 -5.80
C ILE A 150 15.30 3.26 -5.18
N ALA A 151 14.46 2.30 -4.80
CA ALA A 151 14.90 0.99 -4.32
C ALA A 151 13.82 -0.07 -4.57
N SER A 152 14.23 -1.33 -4.74
CA SER A 152 13.31 -2.47 -4.78
C SER A 152 13.98 -3.77 -4.35
N LYS A 153 13.18 -4.72 -3.89
CA LYS A 153 13.63 -6.07 -3.55
C LYS A 153 12.46 -7.06 -3.65
N ILE A 154 12.73 -8.26 -4.16
CA ILE A 154 11.81 -9.39 -4.05
C ILE A 154 11.90 -9.98 -2.63
N VAL A 155 10.76 -10.10 -1.95
CA VAL A 155 10.66 -10.60 -0.58
C VAL A 155 9.65 -11.72 -0.47
N LEU A 156 9.86 -12.61 0.51
CA LEU A 156 8.90 -13.65 0.85
C LEU A 156 7.60 -13.01 1.34
N GLN A 157 6.47 -13.42 0.75
CA GLN A 157 5.13 -13.11 1.21
C GLN A 157 4.93 -13.73 2.59
N HIS A 158 4.54 -12.92 3.57
CA HIS A 158 4.21 -13.43 4.89
C HIS A 158 2.91 -14.25 4.81
N ALA A 159 2.91 -15.46 5.41
CA ALA A 159 1.77 -16.38 5.35
C ALA A 159 0.47 -15.78 5.92
N GLY A 160 0.58 -14.92 6.94
CA GLY A 160 -0.55 -14.19 7.51
C GLY A 160 -1.01 -12.96 6.72
N THR A 161 -0.52 -12.73 5.51
CA THR A 161 -0.98 -11.60 4.67
C THR A 161 -1.89 -12.09 3.57
N ASP A 162 -3.17 -11.77 3.72
CA ASP A 162 -4.23 -12.10 2.76
C ASP A 162 -3.95 -11.54 1.36
N ILE A 163 -4.23 -12.37 0.34
CA ILE A 163 -4.13 -11.99 -1.08
C ILE A 163 -5.49 -11.92 -1.77
N SER A 164 -6.58 -12.22 -1.05
CA SER A 164 -7.93 -12.39 -1.60
C SER A 164 -8.40 -11.14 -2.35
N PHE A 165 -8.03 -9.94 -1.87
CA PHE A 165 -8.30 -8.68 -2.56
C PHE A 165 -7.74 -8.66 -4.00
N PHE A 166 -6.49 -9.08 -4.19
CA PHE A 166 -5.87 -9.11 -5.52
C PHE A 166 -6.50 -10.17 -6.43
N VAL A 167 -6.89 -11.31 -5.86
CA VAL A 167 -7.62 -12.36 -6.59
C VAL A 167 -8.97 -11.85 -7.06
N MET A 168 -9.69 -11.14 -6.19
CA MET A 168 -10.98 -10.51 -6.48
C MET A 168 -10.86 -9.49 -7.63
N LEU A 169 -9.82 -8.65 -7.63
CA LEU A 169 -9.57 -7.70 -8.73
C LEU A 169 -9.35 -8.40 -10.08
N GLU A 170 -8.50 -9.42 -10.11
CA GLU A 170 -8.26 -10.18 -11.35
C GLU A 170 -9.51 -10.92 -11.83
N LYS A 171 -10.28 -11.52 -10.91
CA LYS A 171 -11.55 -12.19 -11.26
C LYS A 171 -12.59 -11.22 -11.80
N ALA A 172 -12.70 -10.02 -11.22
CA ALA A 172 -13.66 -9.01 -11.67
C ALA A 172 -13.42 -8.55 -13.12
N LEU A 173 -12.19 -8.67 -13.62
CA LEU A 173 -11.84 -8.37 -15.02
C LEU A 173 -11.98 -9.58 -15.95
N SER A 174 -12.17 -10.78 -15.42
CA SER A 174 -12.25 -12.01 -16.21
C SER A 174 -13.48 -12.02 -17.12
N GLY A 175 -13.27 -12.23 -18.42
CA GLY A 175 -14.35 -12.27 -19.43
C GLY A 175 -14.81 -10.88 -19.90
N THR A 176 -14.16 -9.81 -19.44
CA THR A 176 -14.48 -8.43 -19.85
C THR A 176 -13.68 -7.96 -21.08
N GLY A 177 -12.64 -8.71 -21.48
CA GLY A 177 -11.68 -8.29 -22.51
C GLY A 177 -10.63 -7.29 -21.99
N LEU A 178 -10.66 -6.94 -20.70
CA LEU A 178 -9.72 -6.04 -20.03
C LEU A 178 -8.74 -6.77 -19.10
N GLU A 179 -8.62 -8.10 -19.21
CA GLU A 179 -7.82 -8.94 -18.31
C GLU A 179 -6.32 -8.58 -18.31
N LYS A 180 -5.85 -7.95 -19.40
CA LYS A 180 -4.45 -7.52 -19.54
C LYS A 180 -4.18 -6.15 -18.91
N GLN A 181 -5.21 -5.39 -18.58
CA GLN A 181 -5.09 -4.03 -18.03
C GLN A 181 -4.63 -4.05 -16.57
N LEU A 182 -4.95 -5.12 -15.82
CA LEU A 182 -4.50 -5.30 -14.45
C LEU A 182 -4.17 -6.77 -14.23
N VAL A 183 -2.89 -7.04 -14.01
CA VAL A 183 -2.38 -8.35 -13.61
C VAL A 183 -1.49 -8.13 -12.40
N CYS A 184 -1.92 -8.66 -11.25
CA CYS A 184 -1.16 -8.54 -10.02
C CYS A 184 0.17 -9.28 -10.12
N LYS A 185 1.17 -8.82 -9.37
CA LYS A 185 2.57 -9.24 -9.46
C LYS A 185 2.96 -10.05 -8.22
N PHE A 186 2.96 -11.37 -8.38
CA PHE A 186 3.55 -12.32 -7.45
C PHE A 186 4.65 -13.12 -8.17
N TYR A 187 5.44 -13.86 -7.40
CA TYR A 187 6.51 -14.71 -7.94
C TYR A 187 6.58 -16.03 -7.18
N GLY A 188 6.91 -17.10 -7.92
CA GLY A 188 7.16 -18.44 -7.36
C GLY A 188 8.59 -18.64 -6.84
N ASP A 189 9.49 -17.67 -7.07
CA ASP A 189 10.91 -17.74 -6.74
C ASP A 189 11.42 -16.41 -6.15
N PRO A 190 12.47 -16.46 -5.30
CA PRO A 190 13.05 -15.27 -4.68
C PRO A 190 13.79 -14.35 -5.66
N GLU A 191 14.13 -14.81 -6.86
CA GLU A 191 14.76 -14.00 -7.91
C GLU A 191 13.75 -13.23 -8.77
N GLY A 192 12.44 -13.48 -8.62
CA GLY A 192 11.39 -12.84 -9.39
C GLY A 192 11.31 -13.28 -10.87
N LYS A 193 11.81 -14.48 -11.20
CA LYS A 193 11.87 -15.00 -12.58
C LYS A 193 10.66 -15.83 -13.00
N GLN A 194 9.84 -16.26 -12.04
CA GLN A 194 8.61 -17.03 -12.23
C GLN A 194 7.41 -16.17 -11.86
N PRO A 195 6.98 -15.24 -12.75
CA PRO A 195 5.87 -14.37 -12.46
C PRO A 195 4.56 -15.16 -12.34
N LEU A 196 3.77 -14.79 -11.34
CA LEU A 196 2.45 -15.34 -11.03
C LEU A 196 1.44 -14.18 -10.96
N SER A 197 0.24 -14.42 -11.48
CA SER A 197 -0.93 -13.59 -11.20
C SER A 197 -1.46 -13.90 -9.79
N ALA A 198 -2.32 -13.05 -9.23
CA ALA A 198 -2.95 -13.32 -7.93
C ALA A 198 -3.78 -14.62 -7.95
N THR A 199 -4.55 -14.82 -9.02
CA THR A 199 -5.34 -16.02 -9.27
C THR A 199 -4.49 -17.29 -9.29
N LYS A 200 -3.35 -17.29 -10.00
CA LYS A 200 -2.41 -18.42 -10.01
C LYS A 200 -1.72 -18.63 -8.67
N ALA A 201 -1.38 -17.56 -7.97
CA ALA A 201 -0.82 -17.64 -6.63
C ALA A 201 -1.81 -18.30 -5.66
N GLN A 202 -3.10 -17.94 -5.73
CA GLN A 202 -4.16 -18.57 -4.94
C GLN A 202 -4.35 -20.05 -5.28
N GLU A 203 -4.27 -20.44 -6.56
CA GLU A 203 -4.33 -21.85 -6.95
C GLU A 203 -3.18 -22.68 -6.35
N LEU A 204 -1.99 -22.08 -6.19
CA LEU A 204 -0.87 -22.75 -5.53
C LEU A 204 -1.12 -22.87 -4.02
N ILE A 205 -1.60 -21.80 -3.36
CA ILE A 205 -1.95 -21.82 -1.93
C ILE A 205 -3.02 -22.88 -1.65
N ASN A 206 -4.04 -23.00 -2.50
CA ASN A 206 -5.11 -23.98 -2.34
C ASN A 206 -4.61 -25.43 -2.42
N LYS A 207 -3.50 -25.67 -3.13
CA LYS A 207 -2.86 -27.00 -3.23
C LYS A 207 -1.90 -27.25 -2.05
N ASP A 208 -1.18 -26.22 -1.64
CA ASP A 208 -0.26 -26.25 -0.50
C ASP A 208 -0.29 -24.89 0.21
N PRO A 209 -0.93 -24.80 1.38
CA PRO A 209 -0.99 -23.55 2.16
C PRO A 209 0.38 -23.00 2.59
N ASN A 210 1.42 -23.83 2.54
CA ASN A 210 2.79 -23.44 2.91
C ASN A 210 3.66 -23.11 1.69
N VAL A 211 3.08 -23.09 0.48
CA VAL A 211 3.83 -22.77 -0.73
C VAL A 211 4.49 -21.39 -0.60
N PRO A 212 5.81 -21.27 -0.82
CA PRO A 212 6.47 -19.98 -0.75
C PRO A 212 6.03 -19.12 -1.94
N LEU A 213 5.52 -17.93 -1.63
CA LEU A 213 5.21 -16.89 -2.61
C LEU A 213 6.06 -15.67 -2.32
N TYR A 214 6.35 -14.91 -3.36
CA TYR A 214 7.16 -13.70 -3.25
C TYR A 214 6.45 -12.52 -3.94
N HIS A 215 6.81 -11.31 -3.53
CA HIS A 215 6.38 -10.06 -4.17
C HIS A 215 7.51 -9.04 -4.14
N GLU A 216 7.42 -8.04 -5.02
CA GLU A 216 8.33 -6.90 -4.98
C GLU A 216 7.92 -5.94 -3.86
N VAL A 217 8.87 -5.53 -3.02
CA VAL A 217 8.74 -4.33 -2.20
C VAL A 217 9.59 -3.24 -2.83
N ALA A 218 9.00 -2.09 -3.12
CA ALA A 218 9.72 -0.95 -3.71
C ALA A 218 9.55 0.32 -2.87
N VAL A 219 10.56 1.18 -2.91
CA VAL A 219 10.50 2.56 -2.40
C VAL A 219 10.39 3.50 -3.60
N ILE A 220 9.32 4.28 -3.62
CA ILE A 220 9.01 5.27 -4.65
C ILE A 220 9.16 6.66 -4.04
N ARG A 221 9.94 7.51 -4.70
CA ARG A 221 10.05 8.95 -4.42
C ARG A 221 9.19 9.71 -5.42
N GLY A 222 8.26 10.50 -4.94
CA GLY A 222 7.48 11.46 -5.72
C GLY A 222 8.07 12.86 -5.56
N VAL A 223 8.48 13.47 -6.68
CA VAL A 223 8.91 14.87 -6.73
C VAL A 223 7.72 15.73 -7.19
N PRO A 224 7.31 16.76 -6.43
CA PRO A 224 6.27 17.72 -6.83
C PRO A 224 6.44 18.26 -8.25
N VAL A 225 5.33 18.28 -9.00
CA VAL A 225 5.20 18.97 -10.31
C VAL A 225 4.36 20.24 -10.17
#